data_AF-A0A8J6IN50-F1
#
_entry.id   AF-A0A8J6IN50-F1
#
_cell.length_a   1.000
_cell.length_b   1.000
_cell.length_c   1.000
_cell.angle_alpha   90.00
_cell.angle_beta   90.00
_cell.angle_gamma   90.00
#
_symmetry.space_group_name_H-M   'P 1'
#
loop_
_entity.id
_entity.type
_entity.pdbx_description
1 polymer ?
#
loop_
_entity_poly.entity_id
_entity_poly.type
_entity_poly.pdbx_seq_one_letter_code
_entity_poly.pdbx_strand_id
1 'polypeptide(L)'
;MRIILTCGLLTLLAGCQLLPLEGREPAEISYACADSDKLNLSDEPCNLLGWFNYRQKIDNLSWPERKKRIATLSDSKVNTLKKIILSQNTTTPYQSRLRAQNQLNELKPALPKMMSALMSVWVLQPSQKLLEFESALVTLGKINARQSQTIDEQKLQIEQLEQQHQQQQDQIEQLMNIETSLSEKEQQDEG
;
A
#
# COMPACT_ATOMS: atom_id res chain seq x y z
N MET A 1 13.58 56.34 5.51
CA MET A 1 12.60 55.48 6.20
C MET A 1 12.67 54.03 5.67
N ARG A 2 13.84 53.38 5.76
CA ARG A 2 14.08 52.00 5.29
C ARG A 2 15.08 51.20 6.16
N ILE A 3 15.75 51.84 7.12
CA ILE A 3 16.78 51.22 7.96
C ILE A 3 16.23 50.79 9.33
N ILE A 4 15.07 51.31 9.75
CA ILE A 4 14.48 50.97 11.06
C ILE A 4 13.72 49.62 11.01
N LEU A 5 13.33 49.15 9.83
CA LEU A 5 12.54 47.91 9.68
C LEU A 5 13.38 46.62 9.67
N THR A 6 14.70 46.70 9.50
CA THR A 6 15.58 45.52 9.44
C THR A 6 16.11 45.09 10.81
N CYS A 7 15.97 45.92 11.86
CA CYS A 7 16.49 45.60 13.20
C CYS A 7 15.50 44.73 14.03
N GLY A 8 14.21 44.74 13.71
CA GLY A 8 13.18 43.96 14.42
C GLY A 8 13.14 42.47 14.04
N LEU A 9 13.73 42.09 12.90
CA LEU A 9 13.69 40.70 12.42
C LEU A 9 14.87 39.84 12.95
N LEU A 10 15.97 40.47 13.37
CA LEU A 10 17.15 39.78 13.90
C LEU A 10 17.04 39.45 15.40
N THR A 11 16.17 40.13 16.16
CA THR A 11 15.98 39.86 17.59
C THR A 11 15.08 38.66 17.88
N LEU A 12 14.31 38.17 16.88
CA LEU A 12 13.45 36.98 17.04
C LEU A 12 14.22 35.65 16.94
N LEU A 13 15.45 35.65 16.39
CA LEU A 13 16.27 34.43 16.23
C LEU A 13 17.27 34.18 17.37
N ALA A 14 17.51 35.17 18.24
CA ALA A 14 18.44 35.04 19.38
C ALA A 14 17.77 34.52 20.67
N GLY A 15 16.44 34.36 20.70
CA GLY A 15 15.68 34.00 21.90
C GLY A 15 15.74 32.53 22.33
N CYS A 16 16.28 31.62 21.51
CA CYS A 16 16.29 30.17 21.81
C CYS A 16 17.56 29.65 22.52
N GLN A 17 18.56 30.49 22.81
CA GLN A 17 19.81 30.02 23.45
C GLN A 17 19.84 30.17 24.98
N LEU A 18 18.80 30.70 25.61
CA LEU A 18 18.79 30.99 27.05
C LEU A 18 17.71 30.24 27.85
N LEU A 19 17.27 29.08 27.36
CA LEU A 19 16.59 28.12 28.23
C LEU A 19 17.67 27.33 28.96
N PRO A 20 17.78 27.42 30.30
CA PRO A 20 18.52 26.44 31.04
C PRO A 20 17.81 25.11 30.81
N LEU A 21 18.39 24.26 29.96
CA LEU A 21 18.15 22.83 30.04
C LEU A 21 18.78 22.41 31.37
N GLU A 22 18.03 22.62 32.45
CA GLU A 22 18.34 22.01 33.72
C GLU A 22 18.22 20.52 33.45
N GLY A 23 19.38 19.94 33.15
CA GLY A 23 19.58 18.54 32.88
C GLY A 23 19.21 17.77 34.12
N ARG A 24 17.92 17.54 34.31
CA ARG A 24 17.48 16.29 34.88
C ARG A 24 17.94 15.26 33.87
N GLU A 25 19.16 14.74 34.06
CA GLU A 25 19.51 13.45 33.48
C GLU A 25 18.26 12.58 33.67
N PRO A 26 17.67 12.03 32.58
CA PRO A 26 16.55 11.13 32.76
C PRO A 26 17.07 10.07 33.71
N ALA A 27 16.53 10.02 34.93
CA ALA A 27 16.94 9.04 35.91
C ALA A 27 16.99 7.71 35.16
N GLU A 28 18.17 7.09 35.07
CA GLU A 28 18.31 5.81 34.38
C GLU A 28 17.38 4.85 35.11
N ILE A 29 16.18 4.66 34.57
CA ILE A 29 15.27 3.67 35.09
C ILE A 29 15.78 2.34 34.56
N SER A 30 16.84 1.84 35.20
CA SER A 30 17.37 0.50 34.97
C SER A 30 16.39 -0.49 35.60
N TYR A 31 15.38 -0.89 34.84
CA TYR A 31 14.55 -2.02 35.20
C TYR A 31 15.41 -3.29 35.11
N ALA A 32 15.79 -3.85 36.25
CA ALA A 32 16.40 -5.18 36.33
C ALA A 32 15.31 -6.23 36.07
N CYS A 33 14.96 -6.43 34.80
CA CYS A 33 13.98 -7.41 34.39
C CYS A 33 14.59 -8.82 34.43
N ALA A 34 14.52 -9.46 35.59
CA ALA A 34 14.72 -10.89 35.68
C ALA A 34 13.61 -11.58 34.86
N ASP A 35 14.02 -12.36 33.85
CA ASP A 35 13.12 -13.27 33.11
C ASP A 35 12.17 -12.62 32.07
N SER A 36 12.67 -11.65 31.29
CA SER A 36 11.91 -11.00 30.18
C SER A 36 11.44 -11.95 29.06
N ASP A 37 11.87 -13.22 29.07
CA ASP A 37 11.46 -14.23 28.08
C ASP A 37 10.09 -14.85 28.41
N LYS A 38 9.59 -14.74 29.65
CA LYS A 38 8.28 -15.26 30.05
C LYS A 38 7.16 -14.26 29.77
N LEU A 39 6.78 -14.18 28.49
CA LEU A 39 5.71 -13.29 28.03
C LEU A 39 4.34 -13.63 28.62
N ASN A 40 3.62 -12.60 29.04
CA ASN A 40 2.23 -12.66 29.47
C ASN A 40 1.44 -11.45 28.93
N LEU A 41 0.17 -11.33 29.31
CA LEU A 41 -0.69 -10.20 28.91
C LEU A 41 -0.84 -9.23 30.08
N SER A 42 0.19 -8.43 30.36
CA SER A 42 0.15 -7.35 31.35
C SER A 42 0.86 -6.08 30.84
N ASP A 43 0.53 -4.95 31.46
CA ASP A 43 1.19 -3.66 31.21
C ASP A 43 2.45 -3.43 32.07
N GLU A 44 2.94 -4.47 32.75
CA GLU A 44 4.17 -4.38 33.54
C GLU A 44 5.37 -4.03 32.63
N PRO A 45 6.23 -3.07 33.01
CA PRO A 45 7.34 -2.61 32.16
C PRO A 45 8.23 -3.74 31.63
N CYS A 46 8.56 -4.72 32.47
CA CYS A 46 9.37 -5.87 32.07
C CYS A 46 8.66 -6.80 31.08
N ASN A 47 7.33 -6.91 31.16
CA ASN A 47 6.56 -7.68 30.18
C ASN A 47 6.52 -6.97 28.82
N LEU A 48 6.32 -5.64 28.83
CA LEU A 48 6.36 -4.83 27.60
C LEU A 48 7.74 -4.88 26.92
N LEU A 49 8.82 -4.80 27.71
CA LEU A 49 10.19 -4.99 27.22
C LEU A 49 10.39 -6.40 26.65
N GLY A 50 9.84 -7.42 27.31
CA GLY A 50 9.83 -8.78 26.78
C GLY A 50 9.18 -8.88 25.40
N TRP A 51 8.02 -8.26 25.20
CA TRP A 51 7.34 -8.23 23.89
C TRP A 51 8.15 -7.49 22.82
N PHE A 52 8.84 -6.42 23.20
CA PHE A 52 9.77 -5.71 22.31
C PHE A 52 10.92 -6.62 21.89
N ASN A 53 11.59 -7.25 22.85
CA ASN A 53 12.69 -8.20 22.60
C ASN A 53 12.22 -9.36 21.72
N TYR A 54 11.03 -9.89 21.97
CA TYR A 54 10.44 -10.94 21.14
C TYR A 54 10.26 -10.47 19.70
N ARG A 55 9.70 -9.27 19.47
CA ARG A 55 9.53 -8.72 18.13
C ARG A 55 10.86 -8.54 17.41
N GLN A 56 11.87 -8.00 18.11
CA GLN A 56 13.22 -7.83 17.56
C GLN A 56 13.83 -9.18 17.14
N LYS A 57 13.70 -10.22 17.98
CA LYS A 57 14.21 -11.57 17.70
C LYS A 57 13.62 -12.20 16.43
N ILE A 58 12.42 -11.78 16.01
CA ILE A 58 11.72 -12.37 14.85
C ILE A 58 11.75 -11.50 13.60
N ASP A 59 12.32 -10.30 13.67
CA ASP A 59 12.23 -9.29 12.61
C ASP A 59 12.92 -9.75 11.32
N ASN A 60 14.10 -10.37 11.46
CA ASN A 60 14.92 -10.86 10.35
C ASN A 60 14.54 -12.27 9.87
N LEU A 61 13.54 -12.92 10.46
CA LEU A 61 13.14 -14.26 10.02
C LEU A 61 12.45 -14.21 8.67
N SER A 62 12.67 -15.22 7.83
CA SER A 62 11.92 -15.38 6.59
C SER A 62 10.48 -15.82 6.88
N TRP A 63 9.57 -15.58 5.92
CA TRP A 63 8.18 -16.04 6.05
C TRP A 63 8.07 -17.56 6.29
N PRO A 64 8.79 -18.45 5.56
CA PRO A 64 8.73 -19.88 5.82
C PRO A 64 9.10 -20.27 7.27
N GLU A 65 10.10 -19.61 7.85
CA GLU A 65 10.51 -19.86 9.24
C GLU A 65 9.46 -19.38 10.23
N ARG A 66 8.91 -18.17 10.02
CA ARG A 66 7.82 -17.65 10.85
C ARG A 66 6.59 -18.56 10.78
N LYS A 67 6.24 -19.04 9.58
CA LYS A 67 5.13 -19.97 9.37
C LYS A 67 5.30 -21.29 10.13
N LYS A 68 6.52 -21.85 10.13
CA LYS A 68 6.84 -23.04 10.95
C LYS A 68 6.64 -22.75 12.44
N ARG A 69 7.13 -21.62 12.95
CA ARG A 69 6.94 -21.21 14.36
C ARG A 69 5.46 -20.98 14.71
N ILE A 70 4.67 -20.38 13.81
CA ILE A 70 3.24 -20.20 13.99
C ILE A 70 2.54 -21.56 14.20
N ALA A 71 2.91 -22.57 13.41
CA ALA A 71 2.31 -23.90 13.48
C ALA A 71 2.61 -24.65 14.80
N THR A 72 3.71 -24.32 15.47
CA THR A 72 4.07 -24.95 16.77
C THR A 72 3.42 -24.28 17.97
N LEU A 73 2.82 -23.09 17.80
CA LEU A 73 2.21 -22.33 18.89
C LEU A 73 0.79 -22.84 19.17
N SER A 74 0.44 -23.02 20.44
CA SER A 74 -0.94 -23.34 20.86
C SER A 74 -1.88 -22.14 20.72
N ASP A 75 -3.15 -22.31 21.07
CA ASP A 75 -4.20 -21.28 20.93
C ASP A 75 -4.46 -20.47 22.21
N SER A 76 -3.49 -20.42 23.12
CA SER A 76 -3.56 -19.52 24.27
C SER A 76 -3.50 -18.05 23.82
N LYS A 77 -4.12 -17.11 24.56
CA LYS A 77 -4.14 -15.69 24.18
C LYS A 77 -2.74 -15.10 23.96
N VAL A 78 -1.76 -15.48 24.79
CA VAL A 78 -0.35 -15.09 24.62
C VAL A 78 0.22 -15.63 23.30
N ASN A 79 -0.03 -16.90 23.00
CA ASN A 79 0.46 -17.51 21.76
C ASN A 79 -0.27 -16.98 20.52
N THR A 80 -1.55 -16.66 20.62
CA THR A 80 -2.30 -15.94 19.58
C THR A 80 -1.63 -14.60 19.28
N LEU A 81 -1.26 -13.83 20.32
CA LEU A 81 -0.54 -12.57 20.10
C LEU A 81 0.84 -12.77 19.46
N LYS A 82 1.58 -13.83 19.84
CA LYS A 82 2.83 -14.22 19.17
C LYS A 82 2.61 -14.56 17.69
N LYS A 83 1.56 -15.33 17.36
CA LYS A 83 1.17 -15.68 15.98
C LYS A 83 0.85 -14.42 15.17
N ILE A 84 0.11 -13.48 15.77
CA ILE A 84 -0.23 -12.20 15.15
C ILE A 84 1.05 -11.45 14.79
N ILE A 85 1.96 -11.22 15.74
CA ILE A 85 3.20 -10.47 15.49
C ILE A 85 4.09 -11.15 14.43
N LEU A 86 4.19 -12.49 14.44
CA LEU A 86 4.90 -13.27 13.42
C LEU A 86 4.34 -13.08 11.99
N SER A 87 3.11 -12.59 11.87
CA SER A 87 2.41 -12.43 10.59
C SER A 87 2.39 -10.97 10.08
N GLN A 88 3.15 -10.05 10.68
CA GLN A 88 3.08 -8.61 10.33
C GLN A 88 4.25 -8.07 9.53
N ASN A 89 5.31 -8.84 9.34
CA ASN A 89 6.44 -8.38 8.53
C ASN A 89 6.02 -8.22 7.05
N THR A 90 6.67 -7.30 6.34
CA THR A 90 6.37 -6.92 4.95
C THR A 90 6.41 -8.10 3.96
N THR A 91 7.25 -9.11 4.24
CA THR A 91 7.36 -10.32 3.40
C THR A 91 6.24 -11.35 3.63
N THR A 92 5.32 -11.09 4.57
CA THR A 92 4.20 -11.99 4.87
C THR A 92 3.12 -11.85 3.79
N PRO A 93 2.58 -12.95 3.24
CA PRO A 93 1.49 -12.88 2.24
C PRO A 93 0.25 -12.17 2.76
N TYR A 94 -0.44 -11.45 1.86
CA TYR A 94 -1.67 -10.69 2.11
C TYR A 94 -2.67 -11.42 3.03
N GLN A 95 -3.05 -12.64 2.66
CA GLN A 95 -4.07 -13.43 3.35
C GLN A 95 -3.68 -13.77 4.80
N SER A 96 -2.39 -14.05 5.03
CA SER A 96 -1.88 -14.34 6.37
C SER A 96 -1.88 -13.09 7.24
N ARG A 97 -1.53 -11.93 6.67
CA ARG A 97 -1.55 -10.65 7.37
C ARG A 97 -2.97 -10.20 7.71
N LEU A 98 -3.89 -10.28 6.76
CA LEU A 98 -5.30 -9.95 6.95
C LEU A 98 -5.94 -10.79 8.05
N ARG A 99 -5.69 -12.11 8.04
CA ARG A 99 -6.18 -13.02 9.09
C ARG A 99 -5.66 -12.61 10.46
N ALA A 100 -4.37 -12.32 10.58
CA ALA A 100 -3.77 -11.90 11.84
C ALA A 100 -4.31 -10.54 12.32
N GLN A 101 -4.61 -9.60 11.41
CA GLN A 101 -5.24 -8.34 11.77
C GLN A 101 -6.66 -8.54 12.33
N ASN A 102 -7.46 -9.42 11.71
CA ASN A 102 -8.79 -9.77 12.21
C ASN A 102 -8.71 -10.40 13.61
N GLN A 103 -7.78 -11.35 13.81
CA GLN A 103 -7.54 -11.95 15.13
C GLN A 103 -7.11 -10.92 16.18
N LEU A 104 -6.32 -9.91 15.78
CA LEU A 104 -5.96 -8.83 16.70
C LEU A 104 -7.18 -7.99 17.08
N ASN A 105 -8.05 -7.66 16.13
CA ASN A 105 -9.27 -6.89 16.40
C ASN A 105 -10.19 -7.62 17.41
N GLU A 106 -10.28 -8.95 17.31
CA GLU A 106 -11.00 -9.78 18.27
C GLU A 106 -10.32 -9.84 19.65
N LEU A 107 -8.98 -9.90 19.68
CA LEU A 107 -8.21 -10.00 20.93
C LEU A 107 -8.09 -8.66 21.67
N LYS A 108 -8.09 -7.54 20.93
CA LYS A 108 -7.83 -6.19 21.42
C LYS A 108 -8.66 -5.77 22.64
N PRO A 109 -9.97 -6.05 22.73
CA PRO A 109 -10.78 -5.69 23.91
C PRO A 109 -10.34 -6.39 25.20
N ALA A 110 -9.69 -7.55 25.08
CA ALA A 110 -9.18 -8.33 26.20
C ALA A 110 -7.72 -8.00 26.56
N LEU A 111 -7.06 -7.11 25.82
CA LEU A 111 -5.69 -6.70 26.10
C LEU A 111 -5.66 -5.56 27.13
N PRO A 112 -4.65 -5.55 28.01
CA PRO A 112 -4.31 -4.38 28.81
C PRO A 112 -4.12 -3.11 27.96
N LYS A 113 -4.30 -1.94 28.57
CA LYS A 113 -4.39 -0.66 27.85
C LYS A 113 -3.10 -0.34 27.10
N MET A 114 -1.94 -0.49 27.75
CA MET A 114 -0.66 -0.19 27.12
C MET A 114 -0.34 -1.21 26.03
N MET A 115 -0.58 -2.50 26.27
CA MET A 115 -0.44 -3.53 25.24
C MET A 115 -1.34 -3.29 24.02
N SER A 116 -2.59 -2.89 24.24
CA SER A 116 -3.53 -2.57 23.15
C SER A 116 -3.04 -1.38 22.30
N ALA A 117 -2.50 -0.35 22.96
CA ALA A 117 -1.86 0.77 22.27
C ALA A 117 -0.62 0.31 21.49
N LEU A 118 0.24 -0.51 22.10
CA LEU A 118 1.44 -1.07 21.49
C LEU A 118 1.12 -1.88 20.23
N MET A 119 0.13 -2.75 20.30
CA MET A 119 -0.30 -3.54 19.15
C MET A 119 -0.93 -2.69 18.06
N SER A 120 -1.58 -1.58 18.41
CA SER A 120 -2.10 -0.64 17.41
C SER A 120 -0.96 -0.02 16.59
N VAL A 121 0.16 0.34 17.24
CA VAL A 121 1.33 0.92 16.57
C VAL A 121 2.14 -0.14 15.82
N TRP A 122 2.40 -1.29 16.42
CA TRP A 122 3.28 -2.31 15.82
C TRP A 122 2.62 -3.15 14.75
N VAL A 123 1.31 -3.37 14.87
CA VAL A 123 0.57 -4.29 14.00
C VAL A 123 -0.42 -3.51 13.15
N LEU A 124 -1.43 -2.90 13.77
CA LEU A 124 -2.62 -2.42 13.08
C LEU A 124 -2.28 -1.32 12.05
N GLN A 125 -1.54 -0.29 12.46
CA GLN A 125 -1.19 0.85 11.60
C GLN A 125 -0.36 0.44 10.37
N PRO A 126 0.78 -0.27 10.51
CA PRO A 126 1.57 -0.67 9.35
C PRO A 126 0.87 -1.73 8.49
N SER A 127 0.15 -2.68 9.09
CA SER A 127 -0.55 -3.73 8.33
C SER A 127 -1.66 -3.16 7.46
N GLN A 128 -2.42 -2.19 7.98
CA GLN A 128 -3.55 -1.58 7.28
C GLN A 128 -3.11 -0.95 5.95
N LYS A 129 -2.09 -0.09 6.00
CA LYS A 129 -1.57 0.57 4.80
C LYS A 129 -1.08 -0.43 3.76
N LEU A 130 -0.37 -1.46 4.22
CA LEU A 130 0.20 -2.46 3.32
C LEU A 130 -0.90 -3.31 2.66
N LEU A 131 -1.96 -3.66 3.40
CA LEU A 131 -3.13 -4.36 2.85
C LEU A 131 -3.90 -3.50 1.85
N GLU A 132 -4.08 -2.20 2.14
CA GLU A 132 -4.70 -1.25 1.22
C GLU A 132 -3.90 -1.17 -0.09
N PHE A 133 -2.58 -0.99 -0.03
CA PHE A 133 -1.72 -0.94 -1.21
C PHE A 133 -1.76 -2.23 -2.02
N GLU A 134 -1.65 -3.39 -1.36
CA GLU A 134 -1.74 -4.69 -2.05
C GLU A 134 -3.10 -4.87 -2.73
N SER A 135 -4.20 -4.45 -2.09
CA SER A 135 -5.54 -4.50 -2.69
C SER A 135 -5.70 -3.54 -3.88
N ALA A 136 -5.12 -2.34 -3.79
CA ALA A 136 -5.14 -1.34 -4.83
C ALA A 136 -4.35 -1.80 -6.05
N LEU A 137 -3.16 -2.39 -5.85
CA LEU A 137 -2.35 -2.96 -6.92
C LEU A 137 -3.06 -4.08 -7.67
N VAL A 138 -3.72 -4.99 -6.96
CA VAL A 138 -4.52 -6.05 -7.60
C VAL A 138 -5.66 -5.46 -8.43
N THR A 139 -6.32 -4.43 -7.91
CA THR A 139 -7.43 -3.75 -8.61
C THR A 139 -6.93 -3.02 -9.85
N LEU A 140 -5.82 -2.29 -9.74
CA LEU A 140 -5.17 -1.61 -10.87
C LEU A 140 -4.71 -2.61 -11.93
N GLY A 141 -4.13 -3.74 -11.53
CA GLY A 141 -3.75 -4.81 -12.46
C GLY A 141 -4.95 -5.35 -13.25
N LYS A 142 -6.10 -5.55 -12.57
CA LYS A 142 -7.35 -5.95 -13.24
C LYS A 142 -7.88 -4.88 -14.20
N ILE A 143 -7.80 -3.60 -13.82
CA ILE A 143 -8.23 -2.49 -14.68
C ILE A 143 -7.34 -2.43 -15.92
N ASN A 144 -6.02 -2.51 -15.74
CA ASN A 144 -5.07 -2.46 -16.86
C ASN A 144 -5.28 -3.65 -17.81
N ALA A 145 -5.45 -4.87 -17.28
CA ALA A 145 -5.76 -6.04 -18.09
C ALA A 145 -7.05 -5.86 -18.92
N ARG A 146 -8.11 -5.30 -18.31
CA ARG A 146 -9.36 -4.99 -19.03
C ARG A 146 -9.16 -3.91 -20.08
N GLN A 147 -8.43 -2.84 -19.76
CA GLN A 147 -8.14 -1.76 -20.70
C GLN A 147 -7.35 -2.27 -21.90
N SER A 148 -6.36 -3.15 -21.69
CA SER A 148 -5.63 -3.79 -22.78
C SER A 148 -6.57 -4.57 -23.71
N GLN A 149 -7.49 -5.36 -23.15
CA GLN A 149 -8.48 -6.10 -23.93
C GLN A 149 -9.36 -5.16 -24.75
N THR A 150 -9.88 -4.09 -24.14
CA THR A 150 -10.70 -3.09 -24.85
C THR A 150 -9.92 -2.40 -25.97
N ILE A 151 -8.64 -2.09 -25.78
CA ILE A 151 -7.79 -1.49 -26.82
C ILE A 151 -7.63 -2.45 -28.00
N ASP A 152 -7.41 -3.75 -27.74
CA ASP A 152 -7.26 -4.74 -28.80
C ASP A 152 -8.56 -4.95 -29.57
N GLU A 153 -9.71 -4.96 -28.88
CA GLU A 153 -11.04 -4.98 -29.51
C GLU A 153 -11.29 -3.73 -30.37
N GLN A 154 -10.92 -2.54 -29.88
CA GLN A 154 -11.06 -1.28 -30.62
C GLN A 154 -10.16 -1.24 -31.87
N LYS A 155 -8.93 -1.77 -31.79
CA LYS A 155 -8.05 -1.89 -32.95
C LYS A 155 -8.67 -2.76 -34.04
N LEU A 156 -9.26 -3.89 -33.68
CA LEU A 156 -9.93 -4.76 -34.63
C LEU A 156 -11.13 -4.05 -35.30
N GLN A 157 -11.90 -3.28 -34.54
CA GLN A 157 -13.01 -2.49 -35.10
C GLN A 157 -12.52 -1.41 -36.06
N ILE A 158 -11.42 -0.73 -35.74
CA ILE A 158 -10.82 0.28 -36.62
C ILE A 158 -10.37 -0.38 -37.93
N GLU A 159 -9.68 -1.52 -37.88
CA GLU A 159 -9.24 -2.25 -39.07
C GLU A 159 -10.43 -2.66 -39.96
N GLN A 160 -11.53 -3.13 -39.36
CA GLN A 160 -12.75 -3.47 -40.10
C GLN A 160 -13.39 -2.24 -40.76
N LEU A 161 -13.46 -1.11 -40.06
CA LEU A 161 -13.99 0.13 -40.60
C LEU A 161 -13.12 0.68 -41.73
N GLU A 162 -11.80 0.60 -41.60
CA GLU A 162 -10.85 0.99 -42.66
C GLU A 162 -11.06 0.15 -43.93
N GLN A 163 -11.25 -1.17 -43.78
CA GLN A 163 -11.56 -2.05 -44.92
C GLN A 163 -12.90 -1.68 -45.59
N GLN A 164 -13.95 -1.42 -44.79
CA GLN A 164 -15.24 -0.99 -45.32
C GLN A 164 -15.15 0.36 -46.05
N HIS A 165 -14.40 1.31 -45.49
CA HIS A 165 -14.20 2.61 -46.10
C HIS A 165 -13.46 2.48 -47.44
N GLN A 166 -12.41 1.67 -47.51
CA GLN A 166 -11.71 1.41 -48.77
C GLN A 166 -12.65 0.79 -49.82
N GLN A 167 -13.45 -0.21 -49.42
CA GLN A 167 -14.41 -0.84 -50.33
C GLN A 167 -15.44 0.16 -50.88
N GLN A 168 -15.91 1.09 -50.05
CA GLN A 168 -16.84 2.15 -50.49
C GLN A 168 -16.16 3.14 -51.44
N GLN A 169 -14.89 3.50 -51.18
CA GLN A 169 -14.13 4.35 -52.09
C GLN A 169 -13.96 3.71 -53.47
N ASP A 170 -13.62 2.42 -53.52
CA ASP A 170 -13.49 1.67 -54.77
C ASP A 170 -14.83 1.62 -55.54
N GLN A 171 -15.96 1.46 -54.83
CA GLN A 171 -17.29 1.50 -55.44
C GLN A 171 -17.64 2.88 -56.02
N ILE A 172 -17.30 3.96 -55.31
CA ILE A 172 -17.52 5.33 -55.80
C ILE A 172 -16.69 5.58 -57.06
N GLU A 173 -15.43 5.14 -57.08
CA GLU A 173 -14.56 5.26 -58.25
C GLU A 173 -15.11 4.50 -59.45
N GLN A 174 -15.61 3.28 -59.25
CA GLN A 174 -16.27 2.51 -60.31
C GLN A 174 -17.49 3.23 -60.88
N LEU A 175 -18.36 3.78 -60.02
CA LEU A 175 -19.54 4.53 -60.46
C LEU A 175 -19.15 5.79 -61.23
N MET A 176 -18.12 6.51 -60.79
CA MET A 176 -17.60 7.69 -61.47
C MET A 176 -17.03 7.36 -62.85
N ASN A 177 -16.29 6.25 -62.97
CA ASN A 177 -15.77 5.78 -64.25
C ASN A 177 -16.91 5.40 -65.21
N ILE A 178 -17.97 4.76 -64.70
CA ILE A 178 -19.17 4.44 -65.49
C ILE A 178 -19.84 5.73 -65.99
N GLU A 179 -20.07 6.70 -65.11
CA GLU A 179 -20.69 7.99 -65.45
C GLU A 179 -19.88 8.72 -66.53
N THR A 180 -18.56 8.82 -66.35
CA THR A 180 -17.67 9.45 -67.33
C THR A 180 -17.76 8.76 -68.69
N SER A 181 -17.74 7.42 -68.73
CA SER A 181 -17.86 6.66 -69.98
C SER A 181 -19.23 6.79 -70.67
N LEU A 182 -20.31 7.01 -69.90
CA LEU A 182 -21.64 7.24 -70.44
C LEU A 182 -21.74 8.65 -71.05
N SER A 183 -21.24 9.67 -70.35
CA SER A 183 -21.20 11.04 -70.87
C SER A 183 -20.33 11.17 -72.12
N GLU A 184 -19.20 10.46 -72.19
CA GLU A 184 -18.36 10.43 -73.41
C GLU A 184 -19.08 9.79 -74.60
N LYS A 185 -19.89 8.75 -74.36
CA LYS A 185 -20.71 8.12 -75.42
C LYS A 185 -21.85 9.03 -75.88
N GLU A 186 -22.56 9.68 -74.95
CA GLU A 186 -23.60 10.65 -75.31
C GLU A 186 -23.04 11.79 -76.16
N GLN A 187 -21.83 12.28 -75.85
CA GLN A 187 -21.16 13.31 -76.66
C GLN A 187 -20.72 12.83 -78.06
N GLN A 188 -20.53 11.52 -78.26
CA GLN A 188 -20.21 10.94 -79.56
C GLN A 188 -21.45 10.64 -80.41
N ASP A 189 -22.60 10.38 -79.79
CA ASP A 189 -23.87 10.11 -80.49
C ASP A 189 -24.63 11.40 -80.90
N GLU A 190 -24.32 12.56 -80.29
CA GLU A 190 -24.90 13.87 -80.64
C GLU A 190 -24.05 14.73 -81.63
N GLY A 191 -22.91 14.21 -82.12
CA GLY A 191 -22.04 14.89 -83.10
C GLY A 191 -22.11 14.31 -84.50
#